data_AF-A0A0B6YCM4-F1
#
_entry.id   AF-A0A0B6YCM4-F1
#
_cell.length_a   1.000
_cell.length_b   1.000
_cell.length_c   1.000
_cell.angle_alpha   90.00
_cell.angle_beta   90.00
_cell.angle_gamma   90.00
#
_symmetry.space_group_name_H-M   'P 1'
#
loop_
_entity.id
_entity.type
_entity.pdbx_description
1 polymer ?
#
loop_
_entity_poly.entity_id
_entity_poly.type
_entity_poly.pdbx_seq_one_letter_code
_entity_poly.pdbx_strand_id
1 'polypeptide(L)'
;ADFHGNSLSILSTPLKSLELISLKHISNGNVFIAYNSKLCYADGIDWQQILKRPDQKYVVRSNRPFLQCERDKEVCDVQCGVSGCWGKGQNKCLKCAKNLYEEESLCLNECTDLPRLYHGGMNKCLKCHKECASHC
;
A
#
# COMPACT_ATOMS: atom_id res chain seq x y z
N ALA A 1 -28.06 -16.70 -0.70
CA ALA A 1 -26.92 -16.35 0.15
C ALA A 1 -25.67 -16.55 -0.70
N ASP A 2 -25.06 -15.46 -1.14
CA ASP A 2 -23.88 -15.53 -2.01
C ASP A 2 -22.64 -15.78 -1.13
N PHE A 3 -22.34 -17.06 -0.90
CA PHE A 3 -21.18 -17.48 -0.11
C PHE A 3 -19.94 -17.47 -1.01
N HIS A 4 -19.45 -16.27 -1.34
CA HIS A 4 -18.04 -16.16 -1.69
C HIS A 4 -17.23 -16.48 -0.43
N GLY A 5 -16.53 -17.62 -0.42
CA GLY A 5 -15.53 -17.91 0.60
C GLY A 5 -14.46 -16.82 0.65
N ASN A 6 -13.68 -16.78 1.71
CA ASN A 6 -12.59 -15.82 1.82
C ASN A 6 -11.41 -16.28 0.96
N SER A 7 -10.85 -15.40 0.15
CA SER A 7 -9.59 -15.63 -0.58
C SER A 7 -8.38 -15.10 0.19
N LEU A 8 -8.59 -14.15 1.10
CA LEU A 8 -7.59 -13.69 2.06
C LEU A 8 -8.17 -13.76 3.48
N SER A 9 -7.49 -14.48 4.36
CA SER A 9 -7.85 -14.59 5.78
C SER A 9 -6.63 -14.45 6.67
N ILE A 10 -6.60 -13.42 7.51
CA ILE A 10 -5.51 -13.14 8.46
C ILE A 10 -6.14 -12.95 9.84
N LEU A 11 -6.05 -13.99 10.66
CA LEU A 11 -6.68 -14.03 11.97
C LEU A 11 -5.68 -14.31 13.07
N SER A 12 -5.77 -13.55 14.17
CA SER A 12 -5.03 -13.82 15.42
C SER A 12 -3.50 -13.98 15.23
N THR A 13 -2.93 -13.22 14.30
CA THR A 13 -1.49 -13.26 14.02
C THR A 13 -0.71 -12.23 14.84
N PRO A 14 0.61 -12.43 15.05
CA PRO A 14 1.46 -11.44 15.71
C PRO A 14 1.97 -10.34 14.75
N LEU A 15 1.46 -10.27 13.52
CA LEU A 15 1.91 -9.33 12.49
C LEU A 15 1.70 -7.87 12.92
N LYS A 16 2.67 -7.02 12.55
CA LYS A 16 2.56 -5.56 12.69
C LYS A 16 2.12 -4.88 11.39
N SER A 17 2.54 -5.41 10.25
CA SER A 17 2.21 -4.94 8.91
C SER A 17 1.87 -6.14 8.00
N LEU A 18 1.17 -5.87 6.90
CA LEU A 18 0.78 -6.89 5.93
C LEU A 18 1.87 -7.19 4.90
N GLU A 19 2.64 -6.17 4.49
CA GLU A 19 3.77 -6.29 3.55
C GLU A 19 3.40 -6.88 2.17
N LEU A 20 2.12 -6.80 1.77
CA LEU A 20 1.61 -7.34 0.51
C LEU A 20 1.81 -6.38 -0.69
N ILE A 21 3.01 -5.80 -0.82
CA ILE A 21 3.34 -4.79 -1.86
C ILE A 21 3.10 -5.25 -3.31
N SER A 22 3.20 -6.56 -3.57
CA SER A 22 2.94 -7.16 -4.89
C SER A 22 1.47 -7.50 -5.14
N LEU A 23 0.60 -7.42 -4.11
CA LEU A 23 -0.83 -7.70 -4.28
C LEU A 23 -1.49 -6.56 -5.05
N LYS A 24 -1.90 -6.84 -6.29
CA LYS A 24 -2.60 -5.87 -7.14
C LYS A 24 -4.11 -6.04 -7.11
N HIS A 25 -4.58 -7.28 -7.22
CA HIS A 25 -6.00 -7.59 -7.27
C HIS A 25 -6.32 -8.92 -6.61
N ILE A 26 -7.52 -9.00 -6.04
CA ILE A 26 -8.16 -10.25 -5.60
C ILE A 26 -9.31 -10.53 -6.56
N SER A 27 -9.11 -11.49 -7.47
CA SER A 27 -10.02 -11.75 -8.59
C SER A 27 -11.36 -12.38 -8.17
N ASN A 28 -11.38 -13.12 -7.06
CA ASN A 28 -12.57 -13.75 -6.50
C ASN A 28 -12.38 -13.98 -4.98
N GLY A 29 -13.48 -14.12 -4.25
CA GLY A 29 -13.47 -14.34 -2.81
C GLY A 29 -13.33 -13.08 -1.98
N ASN A 30 -13.72 -13.17 -0.72
CA ASN A 30 -13.77 -12.05 0.23
C ASN A 30 -12.45 -11.89 1.02
N VAL A 31 -12.29 -10.74 1.65
CA VAL A 31 -11.17 -10.46 2.57
C VAL A 31 -11.67 -10.49 4.01
N PHE A 32 -10.99 -11.23 4.89
CA PHE A 32 -11.30 -11.25 6.31
C PHE A 32 -10.04 -11.10 7.16
N ILE A 33 -9.88 -9.97 7.83
CA ILE A 33 -8.73 -9.65 8.67
C ILE A 33 -9.25 -9.26 10.04
N ALA A 34 -9.01 -10.10 11.06
CA ALA A 34 -9.50 -9.79 12.38
C ALA A 34 -8.63 -10.33 13.52
N TYR A 35 -8.76 -9.69 14.68
CA TYR A 35 -8.15 -10.15 15.93
C TYR A 35 -6.61 -10.11 15.93
N ASN A 36 -6.00 -9.28 15.08
CA ASN A 36 -4.54 -9.12 15.03
C ASN A 36 -4.12 -7.95 15.94
N SER A 37 -3.87 -8.23 17.22
CA SER A 37 -3.67 -7.21 18.27
C SER A 37 -2.46 -6.30 18.07
N LYS A 38 -1.53 -6.65 17.16
CA LYS A 38 -0.33 -5.87 16.84
C LYS A 38 -0.38 -5.19 15.46
N LEU A 39 -1.39 -5.48 14.64
CA LEU A 39 -1.45 -5.07 13.23
C LEU A 39 -1.91 -3.62 13.08
N CYS A 40 -1.09 -2.79 12.43
CA CYS A 40 -1.36 -1.37 12.19
C CYS A 40 -1.72 -1.03 10.73
N TYR A 41 -1.30 -1.86 9.78
CA TYR A 41 -1.36 -1.57 8.34
C TYR A 41 -2.40 -2.43 7.63
N ALA A 42 -3.67 -2.30 8.01
CA ALA A 42 -4.79 -3.02 7.39
C ALA A 42 -6.08 -2.19 7.33
N ASP A 43 -6.41 -1.50 8.42
CA ASP A 43 -7.66 -0.74 8.56
C ASP A 43 -7.73 0.49 7.64
N GLY A 44 -6.57 1.11 7.35
CA GLY A 44 -6.48 2.28 6.46
C GLY A 44 -6.33 1.95 4.97
N ILE A 45 -6.36 0.67 4.58
CA ILE A 45 -6.23 0.25 3.18
C ILE A 45 -7.60 0.35 2.51
N ASP A 46 -7.65 0.98 1.34
CA ASP A 46 -8.83 0.98 0.49
C ASP A 46 -8.96 -0.36 -0.26
N TRP A 47 -9.54 -1.34 0.43
CA TRP A 47 -9.75 -2.69 -0.09
C TRP A 47 -10.62 -2.73 -1.34
N GLN A 48 -11.48 -1.73 -1.58
CA GLN A 48 -12.33 -1.69 -2.78
C GLN A 48 -11.51 -1.57 -4.06
N GLN A 49 -10.34 -0.92 -4.03
CA GLN A 49 -9.46 -0.83 -5.19
C GLN A 49 -8.77 -2.16 -5.53
N ILE A 50 -8.72 -3.09 -4.58
CA ILE A 50 -8.04 -4.39 -4.73
C ILE A 50 -9.04 -5.47 -5.14
N LEU A 51 -10.29 -5.37 -4.70
CA LEU A 51 -11.36 -6.29 -5.09
C LEU A 51 -11.76 -6.05 -6.55
N LYS A 52 -11.76 -7.11 -7.37
CA LYS A 52 -12.01 -6.99 -8.81
C LYS A 52 -13.50 -6.90 -9.14
N ARG A 53 -14.35 -7.49 -8.31
CA ARG A 53 -15.79 -7.62 -8.55
C ARG A 53 -16.59 -6.87 -7.49
N PRO A 54 -17.75 -6.28 -7.85
CA PRO A 54 -18.55 -5.44 -6.96
C PRO A 54 -19.27 -6.22 -5.85
N ASP A 55 -19.44 -7.53 -6.01
CA ASP A 55 -20.07 -8.45 -5.05
C ASP A 55 -19.12 -8.91 -3.93
N GLN A 56 -17.81 -8.77 -4.14
CA GLN A 56 -16.80 -9.08 -3.12
C GLN A 56 -16.90 -8.12 -1.93
N LYS A 57 -16.65 -8.66 -0.74
CA LYS A 57 -16.71 -7.93 0.53
C LYS A 57 -15.38 -8.06 1.26
N TYR A 58 -15.14 -7.09 2.14
CA TYR A 58 -14.05 -7.15 3.10
C TYR A 58 -14.55 -6.89 4.51
N VAL A 59 -13.94 -7.55 5.49
CA VAL A 59 -14.13 -7.28 6.91
C VAL A 59 -12.76 -7.12 7.54
N VAL A 60 -12.47 -5.91 8.02
CA VAL A 60 -11.26 -5.59 8.78
C VAL A 60 -11.71 -5.04 10.13
N ARG A 61 -11.42 -5.75 11.22
CA ARG A 61 -11.87 -5.34 12.56
C ARG A 61 -11.03 -5.93 13.67
N SER A 62 -11.11 -5.35 14.86
CA SER A 62 -10.47 -5.91 16.06
C SER A 62 -8.97 -6.11 15.89
N ASN A 63 -8.32 -5.27 15.08
CA ASN A 63 -6.87 -5.16 15.00
C ASN A 63 -6.36 -4.13 16.03
N ARG A 64 -5.09 -3.75 15.96
CA ARG A 64 -4.55 -2.73 16.84
C ARG A 64 -5.23 -1.37 16.58
N PRO A 65 -5.70 -0.65 17.61
CA PRO A 65 -6.37 0.63 17.41
C PRO A 65 -5.43 1.67 16.78
N PHE A 66 -5.93 2.44 15.81
CA PHE A 66 -5.16 3.43 15.05
C PHE A 66 -4.37 4.41 15.94
N LEU A 67 -4.99 4.95 17.01
CA LEU A 67 -4.32 5.87 17.94
C LEU A 67 -3.10 5.25 18.65
N GLN A 68 -3.03 3.92 18.79
CA GLN A 68 -1.83 3.27 19.31
C GLN A 68 -0.75 3.14 18.24
N CYS A 69 -1.14 2.85 17.01
CA CYS A 69 -0.23 2.81 15.87
C CYS A 69 0.39 4.20 15.61
N GLU A 70 -0.42 5.26 15.68
CA GLU A 70 0.05 6.64 15.54
C GLU A 70 1.05 7.04 16.62
N ARG A 71 0.77 6.72 17.90
CA ARG A 71 1.70 6.97 19.01
C ARG A 71 3.06 6.28 18.80
N ASP A 72 3.05 5.09 18.22
CA ASP A 72 4.28 4.33 17.93
C ASP A 72 4.92 4.73 16.59
N LYS A 73 4.36 5.70 15.87
CA LYS A 73 4.78 6.11 14.52
C LYS A 73 4.75 4.93 13.53
N GLU A 74 3.78 4.03 13.70
CA GLU A 74 3.45 2.93 12.80
C GLU A 74 2.28 3.34 11.90
N VAL A 75 2.51 4.39 11.11
CA VAL A 75 1.56 4.95 10.14
C VAL A 75 2.14 4.92 8.73
N CYS A 76 1.30 5.16 7.72
CA CYS A 76 1.75 5.27 6.34
C CYS A 76 2.71 6.44 6.16
N ASP A 77 3.58 6.30 5.15
CA ASP A 77 4.46 7.38 4.74
C ASP A 77 3.65 8.54 4.14
N VAL A 78 4.15 9.77 4.30
CA VAL A 78 3.51 10.99 3.76
C VAL A 78 3.44 10.97 2.23
N GLN A 79 4.28 10.17 1.58
CA GLN A 79 4.24 9.96 0.13
C GLN A 79 3.13 9.00 -0.33
N CYS A 80 2.47 8.30 0.59
CA CYS A 80 1.32 7.47 0.29
C CYS A 80 0.05 8.30 0.12
N GLY A 81 -0.77 7.94 -0.86
CA GLY A 81 -2.09 8.54 -1.04
C GLY A 81 -3.09 8.05 0.02
N VAL A 82 -4.30 8.58 -0.06
CA VAL A 82 -5.40 8.26 0.87
C VAL A 82 -5.87 6.79 0.82
N SER A 83 -5.39 6.02 -0.15
CA SER A 83 -5.73 4.60 -0.33
C SER A 83 -4.99 3.67 0.64
N GLY A 84 -4.11 4.21 1.47
CA GLY A 84 -3.37 3.47 2.49
C GLY A 84 -2.09 2.82 1.99
N CYS A 85 -1.50 1.98 2.84
CA CYS A 85 -0.21 1.33 2.62
C CYS A 85 -0.17 -0.04 3.30
N TRP A 86 0.71 -0.90 2.80
CA TRP A 86 0.92 -2.27 3.27
C TRP A 86 1.83 -2.36 4.51
N GLY A 87 2.52 -1.27 4.85
CA GLY A 87 3.51 -1.18 5.91
C GLY A 87 4.15 0.19 5.96
N LYS A 88 5.17 0.33 6.81
CA LYS A 88 5.95 1.56 6.96
C LYS A 88 6.86 1.85 5.77
N GLY A 89 6.85 3.10 5.30
CA GLY A 89 7.78 3.62 4.28
C GLY A 89 7.14 3.88 2.92
N GLN A 90 7.72 4.83 2.18
CA GLN A 90 7.22 5.30 0.88
C GLN A 90 7.26 4.26 -0.26
N ASN A 91 7.88 3.09 -0.05
CA ASN A 91 7.85 1.97 -1.00
C ASN A 91 6.73 0.94 -0.71
N LYS A 92 5.86 1.24 0.27
CA LYS A 92 4.79 0.33 0.69
C LYS A 92 3.39 0.90 0.47
N CYS A 93 3.28 2.02 -0.24
CA CYS A 93 2.00 2.63 -0.54
C CYS A 93 1.17 1.73 -1.46
N LEU A 94 -0.15 1.68 -1.24
CA LEU A 94 -1.05 1.07 -2.22
C LEU A 94 -1.06 1.92 -3.51
N LYS A 95 -1.05 3.23 -3.34
CA LYS A 95 -0.93 4.23 -4.42
C LYS A 95 -0.14 5.43 -3.92
N CYS A 96 0.75 5.96 -4.75
CA CYS A 96 1.47 7.18 -4.44
C CYS A 96 0.54 8.40 -4.41
N ALA A 97 0.83 9.36 -3.52
CA ALA A 97 0.12 10.63 -3.48
C ALA A 97 0.44 11.48 -4.72
N LYS A 98 1.71 11.49 -5.13
CA LYS A 98 2.21 12.20 -6.30
C LYS A 98 2.86 11.23 -7.26
N ASN A 99 4.18 11.05 -7.20
CA ASN A 99 4.95 10.40 -8.25
C ASN A 99 5.37 8.98 -7.90
N LEU A 100 5.37 8.07 -8.88
CA LEU A 100 5.83 6.69 -8.75
C LEU A 100 7.09 6.44 -9.58
N TYR A 101 8.16 5.97 -8.95
CA TYR A 101 9.27 5.31 -9.61
C TYR A 101 9.03 3.80 -9.63
N GLU A 102 8.57 3.28 -10.78
CA GLU A 102 8.08 1.91 -10.91
C GLU A 102 9.15 0.84 -10.67
N GLU A 103 10.39 1.09 -11.13
CA GLU A 103 11.52 0.12 -11.03
C GLU A 103 11.78 -0.30 -9.58
N GLU A 104 11.67 0.66 -8.64
CA GLU A 104 11.91 0.44 -7.20
C GLU A 104 10.61 0.44 -6.38
N SER A 105 9.45 0.55 -7.02
CA SER A 105 8.15 0.73 -6.37
C SER A 105 8.15 1.85 -5.31
N LEU A 106 8.81 2.98 -5.62
CA LEU A 106 9.05 4.07 -4.69
C LEU A 106 8.15 5.27 -4.97
N CYS A 107 7.42 5.74 -3.95
CA CYS A 107 6.66 6.98 -4.05
C CYS A 107 7.53 8.19 -3.70
N LEU A 108 7.48 9.23 -4.53
CA LEU A 108 8.29 10.45 -4.40
C LEU A 108 7.40 11.70 -4.43
N ASN A 109 7.88 12.77 -3.80
CA ASN A 109 7.20 14.06 -3.86
C ASN A 109 7.48 14.70 -5.21
N GLU A 110 8.76 14.81 -5.56
CA GLU A 110 9.25 15.22 -6.88
C GLU A 110 10.22 14.17 -7.43
N CYS A 111 10.23 13.95 -8.74
CA CYS A 111 11.17 12.98 -9.32
C CYS A 111 12.63 13.42 -9.11
N THR A 112 12.90 14.72 -9.01
CA THR A 112 14.23 15.27 -8.75
C THR A 112 14.72 15.07 -7.31
N ASP A 113 13.89 14.51 -6.42
CA ASP A 113 14.31 14.14 -5.06
C ASP A 113 15.40 13.04 -5.09
N LEU A 114 15.50 12.29 -6.20
CA LEU A 114 16.58 11.33 -6.45
C LEU A 114 17.37 11.70 -7.71
N PRO A 115 18.69 11.52 -7.69
CA PRO A 115 19.52 11.80 -8.86
C PRO A 115 19.19 10.83 -9.99
N ARG A 116 19.33 11.31 -11.22
CA ARG A 116 19.05 10.58 -12.47
C ARG A 116 17.59 10.17 -12.64
N LEU A 117 16.66 10.81 -11.94
CA LEU A 117 15.23 10.68 -12.21
C LEU A 117 14.69 11.97 -12.82
N TYR A 118 13.73 11.83 -13.72
CA TYR A 118 12.99 12.94 -14.32
C TYR A 118 11.51 12.59 -14.45
N HIS A 119 10.68 13.62 -14.65
CA HIS A 119 9.24 13.47 -14.83
C HIS A 119 8.93 12.86 -16.21
N GLY A 120 8.44 11.62 -16.21
CA GLY A 120 8.03 10.89 -17.42
C GLY A 120 6.60 11.17 -17.88
N GLY A 121 5.88 12.06 -17.18
CA GLY A 121 4.46 12.32 -17.38
C GLY A 121 3.56 11.35 -16.60
N MET A 122 2.28 11.71 -16.45
CA MET A 122 1.26 10.93 -15.72
C MET A 122 1.70 10.51 -14.30
N ASN A 123 2.37 11.40 -13.57
CA ASN A 123 2.88 11.13 -12.22
C ASN A 123 3.87 9.94 -12.13
N LYS A 124 4.66 9.71 -13.18
CA LYS A 124 5.71 8.69 -13.22
C LYS A 124 7.10 9.32 -13.22
N CYS A 125 8.01 8.75 -12.46
CA CYS A 125 9.43 9.05 -12.52
C CYS A 125 10.14 8.01 -13.39
N LEU A 126 10.91 8.50 -14.35
CA LEU A 126 11.74 7.67 -15.23
C LEU A 126 13.21 7.93 -14.97
N LYS A 127 14.03 6.93 -15.25
CA LYS A 127 15.48 7.00 -15.05
C LYS A 127 16.16 7.56 -16.29
N CYS A 128 17.08 8.48 -16.08
CA CYS A 128 17.95 9.00 -17.12
C CYS A 128 18.78 7.89 -17.75
N HIS A 129 19.23 8.13 -18.98
CA HIS A 129 20.20 7.26 -19.61
C HIS A 129 21.48 7.17 -18.74
N LYS A 130 22.13 6.00 -18.73
CA LYS A 130 23.28 5.73 -17.84
C LYS A 130 24.49 6.66 -18.05
N GLU A 131 24.56 7.30 -19.22
CA GLU A 131 25.62 8.27 -19.58
C GLU A 131 25.39 9.66 -18.96
N CYS A 132 24.19 9.93 -18.43
CA CYS A 132 23.90 11.16 -17.70
C CYS A 132 24.47 11.06 -16.28
N ALA A 133 25.13 12.13 -15.82
CA ALA A 133 25.73 12.15 -14.48
C ALA A 133 24.66 12.21 -13.37
N SER A 134 24.05 13.38 -13.14
CA SER A 134 23.08 13.59 -12.04
C SER A 134 21.69 13.98 -12.53
N HIS A 135 21.58 14.60 -13.69
CA HIS A 135 20.32 15.08 -14.26
C HIS A 135 20.22 14.73 -15.74
N CYS A 136 18.97 14.62 -16.19
CA CYS A 136 18.54 14.83 -17.56
C CYS A 136 18.19 16.32 -17.70
#